data_AF-A0A9D7QTP6-F1
#
_entry.id   AF-A0A9D7QTP6-F1
#
_cell.length_a   1.000
_cell.length_b   1.000
_cell.length_c   1.000
_cell.angle_alpha   90.00
_cell.angle_beta   90.00
_cell.angle_gamma   90.00
#
_symmetry.space_group_name_H-M   'P 1'
#
loop_
_entity.id
_entity.type
_entity.pdbx_description
1 polymer ?
#
loop_
_entity_poly.entity_id
_entity_poly.type
_entity_poly.pdbx_seq_one_letter_code
_entity_poly.pdbx_strand_id
1 'polypeptide(L)'
;MKFRFTWIIFLLIAFVPFEVLFLKYLPVSDAIYGYLRFAVEIIIYLLGGLLLVRFIQLKKIPAGTSIDKLLLLFVVYAIVITVVNNAPFFQSFMGLRTLLRYIPLFYVLAIIQQDQRTVRQIFKLMIGVTTIQVGVTIYQHYFGLSPFWYPRASDLEIGGKQVSYRVLATGFGSGREMGAGIGTFGDSVFLALFLVIVFVILGAALQKRVGLPKNQRILCFVLLVLVTISIFFTYSRGSVFVSLAAIPLLFYFSGARKKLVLYGSIALLLISPIIFTGVFSSSGGNSTTAYINPKLKYTDPLSNITAVFSSSYMDNTMQFSRGLVLTEIGGNLISSFKILGYSPAQEFALEKAATKLFGSNTPINNLPIINDVYWVAFIIYYGIAGLVLFYLILYKIFTASLFVFRQSPDPYFRLFALAMAVLVIVAIPYSLILRTFVFRSFGFYFWMIAGLVFSEWRRLKQEQRIIAANHLSN
;
A
#
# COMPACT_ATOMS: atom_id res chain seq x y z
N MET A 1 6.94 -5.23 36.00
CA MET A 1 6.57 -6.04 34.80
C MET A 1 7.18 -5.41 33.56
N LYS A 2 7.99 -6.14 32.77
CA LYS A 2 8.49 -5.65 31.46
C LYS A 2 7.31 -5.68 30.48
N PHE A 3 6.65 -4.55 30.24
CA PHE A 3 5.61 -4.44 29.22
C PHE A 3 6.20 -4.82 27.86
N ARG A 4 5.75 -5.94 27.29
CA ARG A 4 6.30 -6.48 26.04
C ARG A 4 5.49 -5.94 24.86
N PHE A 5 5.88 -4.78 24.35
CA PHE A 5 5.35 -4.15 23.12
C PHE A 5 5.14 -5.15 21.97
N THR A 6 6.00 -6.17 21.90
CA THR A 6 5.97 -7.28 20.94
C THR A 6 4.61 -7.98 20.85
N TRP A 7 3.94 -8.25 21.97
CA TRP A 7 2.65 -8.95 21.94
C TRP A 7 1.54 -8.12 21.30
N ILE A 8 1.56 -6.81 21.53
CA ILE A 8 0.59 -5.89 20.91
C ILE A 8 0.86 -5.81 19.41
N ILE A 9 2.13 -5.76 19.00
CA ILE A 9 2.49 -5.80 17.58
C ILE A 9 1.99 -7.11 16.94
N PHE A 10 2.17 -8.27 17.57
CA PHE A 10 1.62 -9.54 17.09
C PHE A 10 0.09 -9.50 16.98
N LEU A 11 -0.59 -8.99 18.01
CA LEU A 11 -2.04 -8.84 17.99
C LEU A 11 -2.48 -7.96 16.81
N LEU A 12 -1.81 -6.83 16.56
CA LEU A 12 -2.16 -5.92 15.46
C LEU A 12 -1.94 -6.55 14.08
N ILE A 13 -0.82 -7.27 13.87
CA ILE A 13 -0.54 -7.98 12.60
C ILE A 13 -1.62 -9.02 12.32
N ALA A 14 -2.05 -9.75 13.35
CA ALA A 14 -3.11 -10.73 13.24
C ALA A 14 -4.47 -10.04 13.04
N PHE A 15 -4.77 -8.99 13.78
CA PHE A 15 -6.09 -8.36 13.83
C PHE A 15 -6.44 -7.59 12.57
N VAL A 16 -5.53 -6.78 12.00
CA VAL A 16 -5.83 -5.86 10.89
C VAL A 16 -6.53 -6.53 9.69
N PRO A 17 -6.10 -7.73 9.21
CA PRO A 17 -6.77 -8.44 8.12
C PRO A 17 -8.18 -8.92 8.47
N PHE A 18 -8.42 -9.25 9.73
CA PHE A 18 -9.70 -9.76 10.23
C PHE A 18 -10.56 -8.67 10.87
N GLU A 19 -10.08 -7.42 10.96
CA GLU A 19 -10.73 -6.30 11.66
C GLU A 19 -12.19 -6.15 11.21
N VAL A 20 -12.43 -6.13 9.90
CA VAL A 20 -13.77 -5.91 9.34
C VAL A 20 -14.71 -7.05 9.71
N LEU A 21 -14.22 -8.29 9.68
CA LEU A 21 -15.00 -9.47 10.04
C LEU A 21 -15.33 -9.49 11.54
N PHE A 22 -14.33 -9.23 12.41
CA PHE A 22 -14.56 -9.21 13.85
C PHE A 22 -15.49 -8.08 14.28
N LEU A 23 -15.24 -6.85 13.81
CA LEU A 23 -16.04 -5.69 14.20
C LEU A 23 -17.49 -5.79 13.74
N LYS A 24 -17.76 -6.50 12.63
CA LYS A 24 -19.12 -6.73 12.14
C LYS A 24 -20.00 -7.45 13.16
N TYR A 25 -19.47 -8.49 13.80
CA TYR A 25 -20.22 -9.36 14.69
C TYR A 25 -20.26 -8.87 16.14
N LEU A 26 -19.64 -7.73 16.44
CA LEU A 26 -19.73 -7.14 17.77
C LEU A 26 -21.13 -6.55 18.00
N PRO A 27 -21.82 -6.91 19.11
CA PRO A 27 -23.14 -6.41 19.45
C PRO A 27 -23.05 -4.99 20.04
N VAL A 28 -22.55 -4.05 19.24
CA VAL A 28 -22.35 -2.64 19.62
C VAL A 28 -23.15 -1.72 18.71
N SER A 29 -23.44 -0.51 19.18
CA SER A 29 -24.08 0.53 18.36
C SER A 29 -23.20 0.97 17.18
N ASP A 30 -23.79 1.55 16.14
CA ASP A 30 -23.05 2.03 14.96
C ASP A 30 -22.02 3.10 15.33
N ALA A 31 -22.33 3.93 16.32
CA ALA A 31 -21.39 4.91 16.88
C ALA A 31 -20.13 4.23 17.44
N ILE A 32 -20.30 3.21 18.29
CA ILE A 32 -19.19 2.45 18.88
C ILE A 32 -18.43 1.69 17.80
N TYR A 33 -19.14 1.08 16.83
CA TYR A 33 -18.52 0.43 15.67
C TYR A 33 -17.59 1.41 14.92
N GLY A 34 -18.06 2.63 14.66
CA GLY A 34 -17.27 3.70 14.04
C GLY A 34 -15.98 4.00 14.81
N TYR A 35 -16.05 4.15 16.13
CA TYR A 35 -14.87 4.38 16.96
C TYR A 35 -13.92 3.18 17.00
N LEU A 36 -14.45 1.95 17.08
CA LEU A 36 -13.63 0.73 17.09
C LEU A 36 -12.85 0.53 15.80
N ARG A 37 -13.31 1.04 14.65
CA ARG A 37 -12.53 1.07 13.41
C ARG A 37 -11.27 1.93 13.53
N PHE A 38 -11.15 2.79 14.53
CA PHE A 38 -9.93 3.54 14.81
C PHE A 38 -9.09 2.93 15.93
N ALA A 39 -9.52 1.80 16.52
CA ALA A 39 -8.82 1.15 17.63
C ALA A 39 -7.36 0.82 17.28
N VAL A 40 -7.08 0.32 16.07
CA VAL A 40 -5.72 0.04 15.61
C VAL A 40 -4.85 1.29 15.64
N GLU A 41 -5.38 2.43 15.15
CA GLU A 41 -4.67 3.70 15.12
C GLU A 41 -4.44 4.23 16.55
N ILE A 42 -5.47 4.16 17.40
CA ILE A 42 -5.39 4.57 18.81
C ILE A 42 -4.34 3.75 19.55
N ILE A 43 -4.34 2.42 19.41
CA ILE A 43 -3.34 1.55 20.04
C ILE A 43 -1.93 1.92 19.58
N ILE A 44 -1.73 2.14 18.29
CA ILE A 44 -0.43 2.55 17.73
C ILE A 44 0.01 3.91 18.31
N TYR A 45 -0.89 4.88 18.42
CA TYR A 45 -0.60 6.18 19.02
C TYR A 45 -0.29 6.07 20.51
N LEU A 46 -0.99 5.23 21.25
CA LEU A 46 -0.68 4.94 22.65
C LEU A 46 0.71 4.32 22.81
N LEU A 47 1.09 3.36 21.95
CA LEU A 47 2.44 2.79 21.98
C LEU A 47 3.52 3.85 21.68
N GLY A 48 3.27 4.71 20.69
CA GLY A 48 4.14 5.84 20.38
C GLY A 48 4.24 6.83 21.55
N GLY A 49 3.12 7.17 22.17
CA GLY A 49 3.06 8.07 23.33
C GLY A 49 3.80 7.52 24.54
N LEU A 50 3.60 6.23 24.88
CA LEU A 50 4.33 5.57 25.96
C LEU A 50 5.85 5.58 25.72
N LEU A 51 6.26 5.41 24.47
CA LEU A 51 7.67 5.46 24.08
C LEU A 51 8.24 6.89 24.22
N LEU A 52 7.47 7.92 23.87
CA LEU A 52 7.85 9.33 24.10
C LEU A 52 7.97 9.65 25.60
N VAL A 53 6.98 9.28 26.42
CA VAL A 53 7.01 9.47 27.87
C VAL A 53 8.26 8.83 28.48
N ARG A 54 8.62 7.62 28.02
CA ARG A 54 9.84 6.94 28.47
C ARG A 54 11.11 7.72 28.13
N PHE A 55 11.20 8.36 26.97
CA PHE A 55 12.39 9.17 26.64
C PHE A 55 12.48 10.44 27.48
N ILE A 56 11.34 11.07 27.77
CA ILE A 56 11.28 12.24 28.65
C ILE A 56 11.76 11.85 30.06
N GLN A 57 11.26 10.74 30.60
CA GLN A 57 11.67 10.24 31.92
C GLN A 57 13.15 9.87 31.98
N LEU A 58 13.69 9.24 30.91
CA LEU A 58 15.10 8.85 30.86
C LEU A 58 16.05 9.99 30.48
N LYS A 59 15.53 11.17 30.11
CA LYS A 59 16.29 12.31 29.56
C LYS A 59 17.26 11.92 28.43
N LYS A 60 16.92 10.85 27.70
CA LYS A 60 17.73 10.28 26.61
C LYS A 60 16.87 10.18 25.36
N ILE A 61 17.00 11.17 24.50
CA ILE A 61 16.39 11.13 23.18
C ILE A 61 17.19 10.15 22.33
N PRO A 62 16.56 9.12 21.73
CA PRO A 62 17.25 8.19 20.86
C PRO A 62 17.86 8.94 19.68
N ALA A 63 19.03 8.49 19.20
CA ALA A 63 19.58 8.99 17.94
C ALA A 63 18.51 8.87 16.84
N GLY A 64 18.18 10.00 16.21
CA GLY A 64 17.13 10.09 15.20
C GLY A 64 17.37 9.19 13.99
N THR A 65 16.31 8.96 13.23
CA THR A 65 16.37 8.24 11.95
C THR A 65 16.70 9.20 10.80
N SER A 66 17.12 8.65 9.66
CA SER A 66 17.41 9.44 8.47
C SER A 66 16.17 10.09 7.83
N ILE A 67 14.96 9.69 8.22
CA ILE A 67 13.71 10.26 7.70
C ILE A 67 13.14 11.38 8.58
N ASP A 68 13.59 11.53 9.84
CA ASP A 68 12.97 12.42 10.83
C ASP A 68 12.87 13.87 10.33
N LYS A 69 13.98 14.40 9.81
CA LYS A 69 14.04 15.78 9.29
C LYS A 69 13.11 15.99 8.10
N LEU A 70 13.05 15.02 7.19
CA LEU A 70 12.21 15.09 6.00
C LEU A 70 10.72 14.98 6.36
N LEU A 71 10.40 14.10 7.31
CA LEU A 71 9.04 13.95 7.80
C LEU A 71 8.57 15.22 8.53
N LEU A 72 9.40 15.77 9.42
CA LEU A 72 9.09 17.03 10.09
C LEU A 72 8.88 18.16 9.07
N LEU A 73 9.77 18.26 8.09
CA LEU A 73 9.65 19.26 7.02
C LEU A 73 8.36 19.05 6.21
N PHE A 74 7.98 17.81 5.91
CA PHE A 74 6.72 17.49 5.22
C PHE A 74 5.49 17.90 6.05
N VAL A 75 5.49 17.66 7.37
CA VAL A 75 4.40 18.06 8.28
C VAL A 75 4.31 19.58 8.39
N VAL A 76 5.43 20.26 8.59
CA VAL A 76 5.49 21.74 8.64
C VAL A 76 5.01 22.32 7.31
N TYR A 77 5.47 21.76 6.19
CA TYR A 77 5.02 22.15 4.86
C TYR A 77 3.50 21.98 4.70
N ALA A 78 2.92 20.85 5.15
CA ALA A 78 1.49 20.62 5.12
C ALA A 78 0.70 21.66 5.94
N ILE A 79 1.22 22.08 7.10
CA ILE A 79 0.62 23.14 7.91
C ILE A 79 0.70 24.49 7.19
N VAL A 80 1.86 24.82 6.61
CA VAL A 80 2.06 26.09 5.87
C VAL A 80 1.09 26.19 4.71
N ILE A 81 0.91 25.14 3.89
CA ILE A 81 -0.03 25.20 2.76
C ILE A 81 -1.49 25.32 3.22
N THR A 82 -1.86 24.73 4.37
CA THR A 82 -3.19 24.91 4.96
C THR A 82 -3.44 26.36 5.35
N VAL A 83 -2.47 27.01 6.00
CA VAL A 83 -2.55 28.43 6.40
C VAL A 83 -2.60 29.33 5.17
N VAL A 84 -1.66 29.18 4.24
CA VAL A 84 -1.54 30.03 3.03
C VAL A 84 -2.79 29.96 2.16
N ASN A 85 -3.47 28.82 2.12
CA ASN A 85 -4.68 28.64 1.30
C ASN A 85 -5.99 28.92 2.04
N ASN A 86 -5.94 29.31 3.33
CA ASN A 86 -7.11 29.45 4.21
C ASN A 86 -8.00 28.20 4.22
N ALA A 87 -7.38 27.02 4.21
CA ALA A 87 -8.12 25.76 4.20
C ALA A 87 -8.62 25.40 5.60
N PRO A 88 -9.75 24.68 5.73
CA PRO A 88 -10.25 24.24 7.03
C PRO A 88 -9.21 23.37 7.77
N PHE A 89 -8.76 23.83 8.94
CA PHE A 89 -7.71 23.15 9.71
C PHE A 89 -8.07 21.71 10.08
N PHE A 90 -9.31 21.47 10.54
CA PHE A 90 -9.74 20.13 10.95
C PHE A 90 -9.73 19.13 9.79
N GLN A 91 -10.26 19.53 8.62
CA GLN A 91 -10.23 18.67 7.42
C GLN A 91 -8.80 18.43 6.93
N SER A 92 -7.94 19.45 7.03
CA SER A 92 -6.52 19.34 6.67
C SER A 92 -5.79 18.36 7.61
N PHE A 93 -6.04 18.46 8.91
CA PHE A 93 -5.51 17.51 9.89
C PHE A 93 -5.98 16.08 9.60
N MET A 94 -7.25 15.89 9.27
CA MET A 94 -7.80 14.57 8.94
C MET A 94 -7.17 13.98 7.67
N GLY A 95 -6.97 14.78 6.63
CA GLY A 95 -6.28 14.35 5.40
C GLY A 95 -4.82 13.98 5.64
N LEU A 96 -4.10 14.81 6.42
CA LEU A 96 -2.72 14.52 6.81
C LEU A 96 -2.62 13.25 7.68
N ARG A 97 -3.54 13.08 8.65
CA ARG A 97 -3.65 11.90 9.49
C ARG A 97 -3.80 10.64 8.63
N THR A 98 -4.66 10.62 7.61
CA THR A 98 -4.86 9.40 6.81
C THR A 98 -3.57 8.92 6.14
N LEU A 99 -2.69 9.84 5.74
CA LEU A 99 -1.38 9.52 5.18
C LEU A 99 -0.37 9.07 6.24
N LEU A 100 -0.33 9.75 7.40
CA LEU A 100 0.71 9.57 8.42
C LEU A 100 0.36 8.60 9.56
N ARG A 101 -0.88 8.09 9.63
CA ARG A 101 -1.40 7.33 10.80
C ARG A 101 -0.59 6.11 11.22
N TYR A 102 0.21 5.51 10.34
CA TYR A 102 1.03 4.34 10.66
C TYR A 102 2.52 4.66 10.80
N ILE A 103 2.93 5.91 10.63
CA ILE A 103 4.29 6.35 10.91
C ILE A 103 4.66 6.19 12.40
N PRO A 104 3.76 6.39 13.38
CA PRO A 104 4.09 6.09 14.76
C PRO A 104 4.46 4.60 14.97
N LEU A 105 3.85 3.67 14.24
CA LEU A 105 4.25 2.25 14.27
C LEU A 105 5.68 2.05 13.73
N PHE A 106 6.04 2.76 12.66
CA PHE A 106 7.42 2.79 12.18
C PHE A 106 8.39 3.19 13.30
N TYR A 107 8.10 4.27 14.03
CA TYR A 107 8.97 4.74 15.11
C TYR A 107 9.04 3.78 16.29
N VAL A 108 7.90 3.19 16.69
CA VAL A 108 7.86 2.17 17.75
C VAL A 108 8.80 1.02 17.40
N LEU A 109 8.74 0.50 16.18
CA LEU A 109 9.58 -0.60 15.74
C LEU A 109 11.03 -0.19 15.48
N ALA A 110 11.28 0.98 14.90
CA ALA A 110 12.62 1.46 14.58
C ALA A 110 13.43 1.83 15.83
N ILE A 111 12.76 2.11 16.96
CA ILE A 111 13.43 2.47 18.21
C ILE A 111 13.55 1.32 19.18
N ILE A 112 12.55 0.42 19.23
CA ILE A 112 12.69 -0.79 20.02
C ILE A 112 13.60 -1.75 19.25
N GLN A 113 14.78 -2.04 19.80
CA GLN A 113 15.69 -3.03 19.23
C GLN A 113 14.99 -4.38 19.15
N GLN A 114 14.70 -4.83 17.92
CA GLN A 114 14.04 -6.10 17.68
C GLN A 114 15.05 -7.23 17.72
N ASP A 115 14.75 -8.28 18.49
CA ASP A 115 15.52 -9.51 18.47
C ASP A 115 15.15 -10.36 17.24
N GLN A 116 16.11 -11.18 16.83
CA GLN A 116 15.98 -12.09 15.68
C GLN A 116 14.77 -13.03 15.80
N ARG A 117 14.44 -13.46 17.04
CA ARG A 117 13.31 -14.37 17.27
C ARG A 117 11.98 -13.66 17.03
N THR A 118 11.85 -12.41 17.49
CA THR A 118 10.66 -11.58 17.20
C THR A 118 10.46 -11.39 15.71
N VAL A 119 11.49 -11.00 14.95
CA VAL A 119 11.35 -10.79 13.49
C VAL A 119 10.97 -12.08 12.77
N ARG A 120 11.54 -13.22 13.19
CA ARG A 120 11.12 -14.54 12.71
C ARG A 120 9.66 -14.87 13.05
N GLN A 121 9.19 -14.50 14.24
CA GLN A 121 7.80 -14.70 14.65
C GLN A 121 6.84 -13.81 13.85
N ILE A 122 7.20 -12.53 13.59
CA ILE A 122 6.46 -11.65 12.68
C ILE A 122 6.31 -12.29 11.31
N PHE A 123 7.41 -12.80 10.74
CA PHE A 123 7.37 -13.49 9.46
C PHE A 123 6.41 -14.70 9.49
N LYS A 124 6.54 -15.59 10.48
CA LYS A 124 5.64 -16.76 10.62
C LYS A 124 4.17 -16.35 10.78
N LEU A 125 3.90 -15.28 11.53
CA LEU A 125 2.55 -14.78 11.73
C LEU A 125 1.97 -14.23 10.42
N MET A 126 2.74 -13.45 9.67
CA MET A 126 2.33 -12.98 8.34
C MET A 126 2.05 -14.14 7.40
N ILE A 127 2.87 -15.20 7.42
CA ILE A 127 2.63 -16.42 6.64
C ILE A 127 1.31 -17.09 7.06
N GLY A 128 1.06 -17.27 8.36
CA GLY A 128 -0.18 -17.87 8.85
C GLY A 128 -1.43 -17.08 8.44
N VAL A 129 -1.40 -15.76 8.63
CA VAL A 129 -2.46 -14.85 8.19
C VAL A 129 -2.68 -14.96 6.68
N THR A 130 -1.60 -14.97 5.89
CA THR A 130 -1.66 -15.09 4.43
C THR A 130 -2.35 -16.38 4.02
N THR A 131 -1.97 -17.50 4.60
CA THR A 131 -2.57 -18.81 4.28
C THR A 131 -4.08 -18.77 4.50
N ILE A 132 -4.55 -18.16 5.60
CA ILE A 132 -5.98 -18.00 5.87
C ILE A 132 -6.62 -17.10 4.80
N GLN A 133 -6.05 -15.93 4.51
CA GLN A 133 -6.62 -14.99 3.52
C GLN A 133 -6.70 -15.62 2.13
N VAL A 134 -5.66 -16.32 1.69
CA VAL A 134 -5.61 -17.07 0.43
C VAL A 134 -6.69 -18.14 0.39
N GLY A 135 -6.81 -18.95 1.44
CA GLY A 135 -7.84 -19.99 1.53
C GLY A 135 -9.25 -19.42 1.45
N VAL A 136 -9.52 -18.33 2.18
CA VAL A 136 -10.81 -17.61 2.15
C VAL A 136 -11.08 -17.01 0.77
N THR A 137 -10.06 -16.42 0.12
CA THR A 137 -10.20 -15.80 -1.20
C THR A 137 -10.56 -16.84 -2.26
N ILE A 138 -9.87 -17.98 -2.27
CA ILE A 138 -10.15 -19.09 -3.18
C ILE A 138 -11.56 -19.64 -2.92
N TYR A 139 -11.93 -19.83 -1.65
CA TYR A 139 -13.28 -20.26 -1.29
C TYR A 139 -14.35 -19.29 -1.80
N GLN A 140 -14.20 -17.99 -1.54
CA GLN A 140 -15.14 -16.96 -1.98
C GLN A 140 -15.27 -16.87 -3.51
N HIS A 141 -14.19 -17.12 -4.25
CA HIS A 141 -14.22 -17.11 -5.70
C HIS A 141 -15.12 -18.22 -6.27
N TYR A 142 -14.99 -19.45 -5.76
CA TYR A 142 -15.73 -20.61 -6.27
C TYR A 142 -17.13 -20.78 -5.67
N PHE A 143 -17.31 -20.46 -4.39
CA PHE A 143 -18.58 -20.63 -3.68
C PHE A 143 -19.39 -19.34 -3.56
N GLY A 144 -18.88 -18.23 -4.08
CA GLY A 144 -19.50 -16.91 -4.02
C GLY A 144 -19.37 -16.23 -2.65
N LEU A 145 -19.85 -14.99 -2.59
CA LEU A 145 -19.86 -14.17 -1.39
C LEU A 145 -21.20 -14.29 -0.68
N SER A 146 -21.23 -15.02 0.44
CA SER A 146 -22.36 -15.03 1.35
C SER A 146 -22.43 -13.74 2.19
N PRO A 147 -23.62 -13.40 2.76
CA PRO A 147 -23.77 -12.26 3.65
C PRO A 147 -22.80 -12.25 4.84
N PHE A 148 -22.23 -13.41 5.20
CA PHE A 148 -21.22 -13.55 6.24
C PHE A 148 -19.97 -12.68 5.97
N TRP A 149 -19.54 -12.56 4.72
CA TRP A 149 -18.29 -11.87 4.36
C TRP A 149 -18.43 -10.36 4.19
N TYR A 150 -19.66 -9.86 4.01
CA TYR A 150 -19.87 -8.43 3.79
C TYR A 150 -19.62 -7.61 5.06
N PRO A 151 -19.00 -6.42 4.95
CA PRO A 151 -18.88 -5.51 6.09
C PRO A 151 -20.26 -5.14 6.65
N ARG A 152 -20.30 -4.73 7.92
CA ARG A 152 -21.52 -4.18 8.54
C ARG A 152 -21.93 -2.88 7.81
N ALA A 153 -23.17 -2.82 7.36
CA ALA A 153 -23.77 -1.57 6.89
C ALA A 153 -23.97 -0.64 8.10
N SER A 154 -23.39 0.56 8.06
CA SER A 154 -23.58 1.58 9.10
C SER A 154 -23.44 2.96 8.50
N ASP A 155 -24.24 3.92 8.94
CA ASP A 155 -24.10 5.32 8.56
C ASP A 155 -23.63 6.09 9.79
N LEU A 156 -22.48 6.76 9.70
CA LEU A 156 -21.83 7.39 10.84
C LEU A 156 -21.50 8.85 10.51
N GLU A 157 -22.00 9.79 11.30
CA GLU A 157 -21.61 11.20 11.17
C GLU A 157 -20.33 11.48 11.99
N ILE A 158 -19.28 11.96 11.34
CA ILE A 158 -18.05 12.42 12.03
C ILE A 158 -17.76 13.86 11.60
N GLY A 159 -17.84 14.79 12.55
CA GLY A 159 -17.49 16.20 12.32
C GLY A 159 -18.37 16.89 11.27
N GLY A 160 -19.69 16.66 11.32
CA GLY A 160 -20.67 17.24 10.38
C GLY A 160 -20.78 16.51 9.04
N LYS A 161 -20.11 15.37 8.88
CA LYS A 161 -20.10 14.60 7.63
C LYS A 161 -20.62 13.19 7.83
N GLN A 162 -21.67 12.83 7.09
CA GLN A 162 -22.21 11.48 7.06
C GLN A 162 -21.28 10.56 6.25
N VAL A 163 -20.63 9.62 6.94
CA VAL A 163 -19.83 8.55 6.36
C VAL A 163 -20.71 7.30 6.30
N SER A 164 -21.23 7.01 5.11
CA SER A 164 -21.94 5.76 4.86
C SER A 164 -20.94 4.63 4.64
N TYR A 165 -20.92 3.65 5.55
CA TYR A 165 -20.28 2.35 5.37
C TYR A 165 -21.28 1.36 4.81
N ARG A 166 -22.02 1.71 3.74
CA ARG A 166 -22.91 0.76 3.06
C ARG A 166 -22.12 -0.14 2.12
N VAL A 167 -22.47 -1.42 2.14
CA VAL A 167 -22.05 -2.40 1.13
C VAL A 167 -22.81 -2.04 -0.14
N LEU A 168 -22.10 -1.56 -1.15
CA LEU A 168 -22.64 -1.61 -2.50
C LEU A 168 -22.61 -3.08 -2.90
N ALA A 169 -23.76 -3.73 -2.77
CA ALA A 169 -24.01 -5.05 -3.32
C ALA A 169 -23.54 -5.07 -4.78
N THR A 170 -22.99 -6.19 -5.22
CA THR A 170 -22.74 -6.47 -6.64
C THR A 170 -24.00 -6.08 -7.45
N GLY A 171 -23.90 -5.08 -8.33
CA GLY A 171 -25.05 -4.47 -9.00
C GLY A 171 -24.79 -3.04 -9.50
N PHE A 172 -25.53 -2.62 -10.53
CA PHE A 172 -25.26 -1.49 -11.43
C PHE A 172 -24.78 -0.18 -10.77
N GLY A 173 -23.78 0.44 -11.41
CA GLY A 173 -23.34 1.82 -11.14
C GLY A 173 -22.27 1.97 -10.06
N SER A 174 -22.14 1.01 -9.13
CA SER A 174 -21.15 1.14 -8.03
C SER A 174 -20.75 -0.18 -7.33
N GLY A 175 -21.29 -1.33 -7.75
CA GLY A 175 -21.02 -2.64 -7.16
C GLY A 175 -19.61 -3.21 -7.38
N ARG A 176 -19.30 -4.27 -6.63
CA ARG A 176 -18.06 -5.07 -6.71
C ARG A 176 -18.01 -5.93 -7.97
N GLU A 177 -16.81 -6.32 -8.38
CA GLU A 177 -16.62 -7.28 -9.46
C GLU A 177 -17.26 -8.63 -9.10
N MET A 178 -18.13 -9.15 -9.98
CA MET A 178 -18.79 -10.43 -9.77
C MET A 178 -17.77 -11.55 -9.73
N GLY A 179 -17.77 -12.34 -8.65
CA GLY A 179 -16.81 -13.43 -8.44
C GLY A 179 -15.46 -13.01 -7.85
N ALA A 180 -15.28 -11.74 -7.47
CA ALA A 180 -14.07 -11.31 -6.79
C ALA A 180 -14.03 -11.76 -5.32
N GLY A 181 -12.92 -12.36 -4.91
CA GLY A 181 -12.62 -12.63 -3.51
C GLY A 181 -12.23 -11.34 -2.77
N ILE A 182 -12.77 -11.17 -1.57
CA ILE A 182 -12.53 -10.02 -0.68
C ILE A 182 -11.75 -10.40 0.59
N GLY A 183 -11.50 -11.70 0.79
CA GLY A 183 -10.89 -12.24 1.99
C GLY A 183 -11.72 -11.86 3.22
N THR A 184 -11.06 -11.49 4.31
CA THR A 184 -11.72 -10.90 5.48
C THR A 184 -11.56 -9.38 5.56
N PHE A 185 -10.90 -8.77 4.57
CA PHE A 185 -10.75 -7.32 4.46
C PHE A 185 -12.05 -6.60 4.10
N GLY A 186 -13.05 -7.36 3.63
CA GLY A 186 -14.35 -6.82 3.24
C GLY A 186 -14.33 -6.06 1.92
N ASP A 187 -13.19 -5.92 1.25
CA ASP A 187 -13.03 -5.25 -0.06
C ASP A 187 -11.89 -5.91 -0.85
N SER A 188 -12.09 -6.13 -2.16
CA SER A 188 -11.14 -6.83 -3.03
C SER A 188 -9.84 -6.05 -3.21
N VAL A 189 -9.89 -4.72 -3.26
CA VAL A 189 -8.72 -3.84 -3.39
C VAL A 189 -7.88 -3.90 -2.12
N PHE A 190 -8.51 -3.89 -0.94
CA PHE A 190 -7.79 -3.97 0.33
C PHE A 190 -7.06 -5.30 0.49
N LEU A 191 -7.71 -6.41 0.14
CA LEU A 191 -7.08 -7.72 0.09
C LEU A 191 -5.92 -7.74 -0.91
N ALA A 192 -6.12 -7.24 -2.14
CA ALA A 192 -5.11 -7.25 -3.18
C ALA A 192 -3.86 -6.45 -2.77
N LEU A 193 -4.05 -5.30 -2.11
CA LEU A 193 -2.97 -4.49 -1.54
C LEU A 193 -2.13 -5.25 -0.50
N PHE A 194 -2.78 -5.99 0.40
CA PHE A 194 -2.10 -6.85 1.36
C PHE A 194 -1.34 -7.99 0.65
N LEU A 195 -1.99 -8.66 -0.32
CA LEU A 195 -1.39 -9.76 -1.06
C LEU A 195 -0.17 -9.32 -1.88
N VAL A 196 -0.14 -8.11 -2.44
CA VAL A 196 1.06 -7.54 -3.10
C VAL A 196 2.23 -7.44 -2.12
N ILE A 197 2.00 -6.95 -0.90
CA ILE A 197 3.07 -6.87 0.12
C ILE A 197 3.62 -8.26 0.42
N VAL A 198 2.73 -9.23 0.64
CA VAL A 198 3.11 -10.61 0.93
C VAL A 198 3.81 -11.26 -0.27
N PHE A 199 3.35 -11.02 -1.48
CA PHE A 199 3.98 -11.51 -2.71
C PHE A 199 5.45 -11.08 -2.77
N VAL A 200 5.74 -9.81 -2.49
CA VAL A 200 7.11 -9.29 -2.48
C VAL A 200 7.95 -9.92 -1.35
N ILE A 201 7.37 -10.11 -0.15
CA ILE A 201 8.02 -10.79 0.98
C ILE A 201 8.37 -12.24 0.63
N LEU A 202 7.43 -12.99 0.06
CA LEU A 202 7.63 -14.38 -0.36
C LEU A 202 8.65 -14.47 -1.49
N GLY A 203 8.58 -13.58 -2.48
CA GLY A 203 9.56 -13.50 -3.56
C GLY A 203 10.98 -13.17 -3.07
N ALA A 204 11.11 -12.32 -2.04
CA ALA A 204 12.37 -12.06 -1.36
C ALA A 204 12.88 -13.30 -0.61
N ALA A 205 11.99 -14.02 0.10
CA ALA A 205 12.30 -15.26 0.82
C ALA A 205 12.93 -16.34 -0.07
N LEU A 206 12.57 -16.37 -1.37
CA LEU A 206 13.11 -17.33 -2.34
C LEU A 206 14.54 -17.02 -2.80
N GLN A 207 15.06 -15.82 -2.56
CA GLN A 207 16.38 -15.40 -3.03
C GLN A 207 17.49 -16.09 -2.24
N LYS A 208 18.46 -16.69 -2.94
CA LYS A 208 19.57 -17.42 -2.30
C LYS A 208 20.36 -16.56 -1.32
N ARG A 209 20.55 -15.26 -1.63
CA ARG A 209 21.28 -14.31 -0.77
C ARG A 209 20.58 -14.00 0.56
N VAL A 210 19.29 -14.27 0.68
CA VAL A 210 18.57 -14.10 1.95
C VAL A 210 18.97 -15.19 2.95
N GLY A 211 19.25 -16.41 2.49
CA GLY A 211 19.79 -17.48 3.35
C GLY A 211 18.77 -18.24 4.19
N LEU A 212 17.49 -18.28 3.79
CA LEU A 212 16.50 -19.14 4.46
C LEU A 212 16.72 -20.64 4.16
N PRO A 213 16.37 -21.53 5.10
CA PRO A 213 16.50 -22.98 4.91
C PRO A 213 15.59 -23.50 3.79
N LYS A 214 16.01 -24.60 3.14
CA LYS A 214 15.33 -25.17 1.95
C LYS A 214 13.84 -25.42 2.18
N ASN A 215 13.46 -26.02 3.31
CA ASN A 215 12.05 -26.34 3.61
C ASN A 215 11.17 -25.08 3.68
N GLN A 216 11.69 -23.98 4.25
CA GLN A 216 10.95 -22.72 4.30
C GLN A 216 10.85 -22.07 2.92
N ARG A 217 11.89 -22.20 2.07
CA ARG A 217 11.83 -21.70 0.69
C ARG A 217 10.79 -22.46 -0.14
N ILE A 218 10.67 -23.78 0.04
CA ILE A 218 9.62 -24.58 -0.61
C ILE A 218 8.24 -24.12 -0.16
N LEU A 219 8.02 -23.96 1.15
CA LEU A 219 6.76 -23.42 1.68
C LEU A 219 6.44 -22.03 1.09
N CYS A 220 7.44 -21.14 1.06
CA CYS A 220 7.27 -19.80 0.49
C CYS A 220 6.96 -19.84 -1.01
N PHE A 221 7.51 -20.80 -1.75
CA PHE A 221 7.24 -20.97 -3.18
C PHE A 221 5.79 -21.42 -3.41
N VAL A 222 5.33 -22.44 -2.68
CA VAL A 222 3.93 -22.90 -2.75
C VAL A 222 2.98 -21.76 -2.41
N LEU A 223 3.25 -21.03 -1.32
CA LEU A 223 2.44 -19.87 -0.94
C LEU A 223 2.51 -18.74 -1.97
N LEU A 224 3.66 -18.50 -2.61
CA LEU A 224 3.77 -17.48 -3.66
C LEU A 224 2.86 -17.80 -4.84
N VAL A 225 2.79 -19.07 -5.24
CA VAL A 225 1.88 -19.54 -6.30
C VAL A 225 0.42 -19.31 -5.88
N LEU A 226 0.04 -19.73 -4.67
CA LEU A 226 -1.32 -19.55 -4.17
C LEU A 226 -1.71 -18.07 -3.98
N VAL A 227 -0.78 -17.23 -3.53
CA VAL A 227 -0.96 -15.78 -3.45
C VAL A 227 -1.15 -15.19 -4.84
N THR A 228 -0.39 -15.66 -5.84
CA THR A 228 -0.56 -15.22 -7.23
C THR A 228 -1.97 -15.54 -7.73
N ILE A 229 -2.44 -16.77 -7.55
CA ILE A 229 -3.81 -17.17 -7.89
C ILE A 229 -4.84 -16.30 -7.16
N SER A 230 -4.63 -16.06 -5.87
CA SER A 230 -5.53 -15.22 -5.06
C SER A 230 -5.57 -13.78 -5.55
N ILE A 231 -4.45 -13.19 -5.95
CA ILE A 231 -4.40 -11.84 -6.54
C ILE A 231 -5.23 -11.80 -7.83
N PHE A 232 -5.18 -12.82 -8.68
CA PHE A 232 -6.06 -12.90 -9.86
C PHE A 232 -7.54 -12.94 -9.45
N PHE A 233 -7.89 -13.70 -8.41
CA PHE A 233 -9.25 -13.78 -7.88
C PHE A 233 -9.74 -12.50 -7.19
N THR A 234 -8.87 -11.53 -6.89
CA THR A 234 -9.33 -10.20 -6.43
C THR A 234 -9.84 -9.31 -7.56
N TYR A 235 -9.62 -9.68 -8.82
CA TYR A 235 -9.93 -8.86 -10.01
C TYR A 235 -9.20 -7.50 -10.07
N SER A 236 -8.27 -7.24 -9.15
CA SER A 236 -7.45 -6.03 -9.13
C SER A 236 -6.30 -6.14 -10.14
N ARG A 237 -6.57 -5.72 -11.38
CA ARG A 237 -5.62 -5.73 -12.51
C ARG A 237 -4.30 -5.03 -12.14
N GLY A 238 -4.38 -3.87 -11.48
CA GLY A 238 -3.21 -3.12 -11.02
C GLY A 238 -2.32 -3.92 -10.07
N SER A 239 -2.92 -4.67 -9.15
CA SER A 239 -2.19 -5.51 -8.19
C SER A 239 -1.47 -6.68 -8.87
N VAL A 240 -2.07 -7.25 -9.93
CA VAL A 240 -1.44 -8.30 -10.74
C VAL A 240 -0.19 -7.75 -11.43
N PHE A 241 -0.32 -6.67 -12.20
CA PHE A 241 0.80 -6.08 -12.94
C PHE A 241 1.93 -5.63 -12.02
N VAL A 242 1.57 -5.02 -10.89
CA VAL A 242 2.54 -4.59 -9.89
C VAL A 242 3.28 -5.77 -9.26
N SER A 243 2.59 -6.87 -8.95
CA SER A 243 3.23 -8.08 -8.43
C SER A 243 4.20 -8.68 -9.45
N LEU A 244 3.79 -8.74 -10.72
CA LEU A 244 4.66 -9.19 -11.80
C LEU A 244 5.90 -8.29 -11.98
N ALA A 245 5.71 -6.97 -11.90
CA ALA A 245 6.81 -5.99 -11.95
C ALA A 245 7.78 -6.10 -10.76
N ALA A 246 7.34 -6.66 -9.62
CA ALA A 246 8.22 -6.89 -8.47
C ALA A 246 9.25 -8.01 -8.71
N ILE A 247 8.95 -9.00 -9.55
CA ILE A 247 9.84 -10.13 -9.85
C ILE A 247 11.20 -9.67 -10.42
N PRO A 248 11.27 -8.86 -11.50
CA PRO A 248 12.55 -8.40 -12.02
C PRO A 248 13.33 -7.54 -11.01
N LEU A 249 12.62 -6.73 -10.21
CA LEU A 249 13.24 -5.91 -9.16
C LEU A 249 13.87 -6.78 -8.05
N LEU A 250 13.20 -7.87 -7.65
CA LEU A 250 13.74 -8.83 -6.69
C LEU A 250 15.04 -9.47 -7.20
N PHE A 251 15.10 -9.87 -8.47
CA PHE A 251 16.32 -10.41 -9.07
C PHE A 251 17.42 -9.36 -9.22
N TYR A 252 17.07 -8.13 -9.59
CA TYR A 252 18.01 -7.04 -9.75
C TYR A 252 18.71 -6.73 -8.41
N PHE A 253 17.93 -6.47 -7.35
CA PHE A 253 18.48 -6.10 -6.05
C PHE A 253 19.11 -7.27 -5.29
N SER A 254 18.67 -8.51 -5.53
CA SER A 254 19.35 -9.69 -4.99
C SER A 254 20.69 -10.00 -5.67
N GLY A 255 21.05 -9.27 -6.74
CA GLY A 255 22.28 -9.48 -7.51
C GLY A 255 22.21 -10.65 -8.49
N ALA A 256 21.03 -11.17 -8.79
CA ALA A 256 20.79 -12.29 -9.70
C ALA A 256 20.61 -11.82 -11.16
N ARG A 257 21.49 -10.92 -11.64
CA ARG A 257 21.36 -10.27 -12.98
C ARG A 257 21.25 -11.26 -14.14
N LYS A 258 21.97 -12.39 -14.11
CA LYS A 258 21.87 -13.44 -15.14
C LYS A 258 20.46 -14.05 -15.22
N LYS A 259 19.82 -14.28 -14.06
CA LYS A 259 18.44 -14.80 -13.99
C LYS A 259 17.42 -13.75 -14.43
N LEU A 260 17.67 -12.48 -14.11
CA LEU A 260 16.84 -11.38 -14.59
C LEU A 260 16.80 -11.34 -16.11
N VAL A 261 17.95 -11.41 -16.79
CA VAL A 261 18.01 -11.44 -18.25
C VAL A 261 17.27 -12.67 -18.78
N LEU A 262 17.58 -13.87 -18.26
CA LEU A 262 16.95 -15.11 -18.71
C LEU A 262 15.41 -15.08 -18.58
N TYR A 263 14.90 -14.81 -17.38
CA TYR A 263 13.46 -14.79 -17.15
C TYR A 263 12.77 -13.57 -17.78
N GLY A 264 13.48 -12.46 -17.91
CA GLY A 264 13.01 -11.28 -18.64
C GLY A 264 12.81 -11.58 -20.12
N SER A 265 13.77 -12.25 -20.76
CA SER A 265 13.65 -12.69 -22.15
C SER A 265 12.51 -13.70 -22.35
N ILE A 266 12.36 -14.66 -21.44
CA ILE A 266 11.24 -15.63 -21.48
C ILE A 266 9.90 -14.91 -21.31
N ALA A 267 9.78 -14.01 -20.34
CA ALA A 267 8.56 -13.25 -20.13
C ALA A 267 8.21 -12.39 -21.33
N LEU A 268 9.18 -11.71 -21.93
CA LEU A 268 8.99 -10.88 -23.12
C LEU A 268 8.53 -11.73 -24.31
N LEU A 269 9.09 -12.93 -24.48
CA LEU A 269 8.68 -13.88 -25.53
C LEU A 269 7.27 -14.44 -25.29
N LEU A 270 6.86 -14.67 -24.04
CA LEU A 270 5.51 -15.17 -23.72
C LEU A 270 4.44 -14.07 -23.79
N ILE A 271 4.80 -12.83 -23.46
CA ILE A 271 3.88 -11.69 -23.47
C ILE A 271 3.76 -11.10 -24.88
N SER A 272 4.80 -11.22 -25.73
CA SER A 272 4.78 -10.61 -27.06
C SER A 272 3.61 -11.08 -27.92
N PRO A 273 3.18 -12.36 -27.99
CA PRO A 273 2.04 -12.75 -28.81
C PRO A 273 0.73 -12.15 -28.28
N ILE A 274 0.60 -11.94 -26.97
CA ILE A 274 -0.59 -11.33 -26.34
C ILE A 274 -0.65 -9.83 -26.67
N ILE A 275 0.50 -9.14 -26.61
CA ILE A 275 0.60 -7.73 -27.01
C ILE A 275 0.36 -7.60 -28.52
N PHE A 276 1.01 -8.44 -29.34
CA PHE A 276 0.86 -8.39 -30.79
C PHE A 276 -0.58 -8.70 -31.22
N THR A 277 -1.21 -9.74 -30.67
CA THR A 277 -2.61 -10.04 -30.99
C THR A 277 -3.56 -8.95 -30.48
N GLY A 278 -3.36 -8.39 -29.29
CA GLY A 278 -4.19 -7.30 -28.77
C GLY A 278 -4.02 -5.95 -29.50
N VAL A 279 -2.81 -5.63 -29.95
CA VAL A 279 -2.48 -4.36 -30.64
C VAL A 279 -2.78 -4.44 -32.14
N PHE A 280 -2.60 -5.58 -32.81
CA PHE A 280 -2.81 -5.69 -34.26
C PHE A 280 -4.24 -6.11 -34.66
N SER A 281 -5.03 -6.72 -33.76
CA SER A 281 -6.45 -7.01 -34.03
C SER A 281 -7.32 -5.75 -34.10
N SER A 282 -6.80 -4.57 -33.75
CA SER A 282 -7.47 -3.29 -33.96
C SER A 282 -7.43 -2.80 -35.42
N SER A 283 -6.64 -3.43 -36.31
CA SER A 283 -6.35 -2.89 -37.63
C SER A 283 -7.18 -3.50 -38.78
N GLY A 284 -8.01 -4.52 -38.53
CA GLY A 284 -8.84 -5.09 -39.59
C GLY A 284 -9.74 -6.25 -39.13
N GLY A 285 -11.04 -6.00 -39.05
CA GLY A 285 -12.08 -7.04 -39.08
C GLY A 285 -12.72 -7.38 -37.73
N ASN A 286 -13.92 -6.83 -37.49
CA ASN A 286 -15.13 -7.34 -36.78
C ASN A 286 -15.02 -8.31 -35.59
N SER A 287 -13.86 -8.55 -35.00
CA SER A 287 -13.68 -9.35 -33.78
C SER A 287 -13.59 -8.42 -32.58
N THR A 288 -14.62 -7.60 -32.43
CA THR A 288 -14.87 -6.75 -31.26
C THR A 288 -15.25 -7.62 -30.08
N THR A 289 -14.28 -8.14 -29.33
CA THR A 289 -14.56 -8.53 -27.95
C THR A 289 -14.89 -7.24 -27.18
N ALA A 290 -16.20 -6.94 -27.12
CA ALA A 290 -16.70 -5.80 -26.39
C ALA A 290 -16.21 -5.88 -24.94
N TYR A 291 -15.66 -4.78 -24.41
CA TYR A 291 -15.25 -4.73 -23.01
C TYR A 291 -16.45 -5.04 -22.13
N ILE A 292 -16.35 -6.11 -21.35
CA ILE A 292 -17.37 -6.47 -20.36
C ILE A 292 -16.94 -5.87 -19.03
N ASN A 293 -17.77 -4.98 -18.48
CA ASN A 293 -17.56 -4.48 -17.14
C ASN A 293 -17.78 -5.62 -16.12
N PRO A 294 -16.75 -6.07 -15.37
CA PRO A 294 -16.85 -7.18 -14.44
C PRO A 294 -17.81 -6.90 -13.26
N LYS A 295 -18.21 -5.65 -13.06
CA LYS A 295 -19.24 -5.25 -12.08
C LYS A 295 -20.66 -5.57 -12.55
N LEU A 296 -20.86 -5.72 -13.86
CA LEU A 296 -22.18 -5.94 -14.47
C LEU A 296 -22.40 -7.39 -14.88
N LYS A 297 -21.33 -8.07 -15.29
CA LYS A 297 -21.38 -9.46 -15.74
C LYS A 297 -20.13 -10.19 -15.29
N TYR A 298 -20.29 -11.44 -14.87
CA TYR A 298 -19.17 -12.31 -14.56
C TYR A 298 -18.25 -12.46 -15.78
N THR A 299 -16.95 -12.33 -15.53
CA THR A 299 -15.87 -12.55 -16.50
C THR A 299 -14.86 -13.44 -15.81
N ASP A 300 -14.28 -14.44 -16.45
CA ASP A 300 -13.23 -15.23 -15.79
C ASP A 300 -11.98 -14.36 -15.46
N PRO A 301 -11.19 -14.73 -14.44
CA PRO A 301 -10.06 -13.91 -13.99
C PRO A 301 -9.00 -13.64 -15.06
N LEU A 302 -8.79 -14.58 -15.99
CA LEU A 302 -7.81 -14.43 -17.05
C LEU A 302 -8.30 -13.42 -18.10
N SER A 303 -9.55 -13.56 -18.55
CA SER A 303 -10.20 -12.60 -19.45
C SER A 303 -10.25 -11.19 -18.86
N ASN A 304 -10.45 -11.06 -17.56
CA ASN A 304 -10.42 -9.75 -16.90
C ASN A 304 -9.05 -9.06 -17.02
N ILE A 305 -7.95 -9.82 -17.02
CA ILE A 305 -6.59 -9.27 -17.15
C ILE A 305 -6.25 -9.02 -18.61
N THR A 306 -6.57 -9.95 -19.51
CA THR A 306 -6.29 -9.79 -20.94
C THR A 306 -7.14 -8.68 -21.56
N ALA A 307 -8.32 -8.38 -21.01
CA ALA A 307 -9.13 -7.24 -21.40
C ALA A 307 -8.40 -5.89 -21.30
N VAL A 308 -7.34 -5.77 -20.49
CA VAL A 308 -6.53 -4.53 -20.43
C VAL A 308 -5.83 -4.22 -21.75
N PHE A 309 -5.62 -5.24 -22.58
CA PHE A 309 -4.98 -5.12 -23.89
C PHE A 309 -5.98 -4.98 -25.05
N SER A 310 -7.30 -4.87 -24.78
CA SER A 310 -8.28 -4.63 -25.84
C SER A 310 -8.44 -3.14 -26.15
N SER A 311 -8.70 -2.82 -27.42
CA SER A 311 -9.03 -1.44 -27.84
C SER A 311 -10.26 -0.90 -27.11
N SER A 312 -11.30 -1.72 -26.99
CA SER A 312 -12.54 -1.38 -26.28
C SER A 312 -12.32 -0.97 -24.82
N TYR A 313 -11.34 -1.58 -24.14
CA TYR A 313 -10.98 -1.19 -22.77
C TYR A 313 -10.20 0.12 -22.74
N MET A 314 -9.28 0.32 -23.69
CA MET A 314 -8.51 1.55 -23.81
C MET A 314 -9.42 2.75 -24.05
N ASP A 315 -10.37 2.63 -24.98
CA ASP A 315 -11.34 3.68 -25.28
C ASP A 315 -12.19 4.01 -24.06
N ASN A 316 -12.72 2.99 -23.37
CA ASN A 316 -13.50 3.19 -22.14
C ASN A 316 -12.66 3.83 -21.02
N THR A 317 -11.39 3.46 -20.88
CA THR A 317 -10.49 4.03 -19.87
C THR A 317 -10.16 5.50 -20.17
N MET A 318 -9.99 5.84 -21.45
CA MET A 318 -9.73 7.20 -21.91
C MET A 318 -10.96 8.12 -21.78
N GLN A 319 -12.17 7.58 -21.88
CA GLN A 319 -13.40 8.38 -21.80
C GLN A 319 -13.99 8.48 -20.39
N PHE A 320 -13.85 7.46 -19.52
CA PHE A 320 -14.63 7.39 -18.28
C PHE A 320 -13.84 7.11 -17.00
N SER A 321 -12.50 7.02 -17.07
CA SER A 321 -11.70 6.59 -15.92
C SER A 321 -10.36 7.34 -15.83
N ARG A 322 -9.32 6.64 -15.37
CA ARG A 322 -7.97 7.18 -15.14
C ARG A 322 -7.33 7.75 -16.41
N GLY A 323 -7.71 7.27 -17.59
CA GLY A 323 -7.24 7.80 -18.87
C GLY A 323 -7.67 9.25 -19.05
N LEU A 324 -8.95 9.56 -18.86
CA LEU A 324 -9.50 10.91 -18.87
C LEU A 324 -8.77 11.84 -17.87
N VAL A 325 -8.52 11.34 -16.66
CA VAL A 325 -7.76 12.10 -15.66
C VAL A 325 -6.33 12.39 -16.12
N LEU A 326 -5.68 11.49 -16.84
CA LEU A 326 -4.31 11.71 -17.32
C LEU A 326 -4.26 12.61 -18.55
N THR A 327 -5.22 12.46 -19.49
CA THR A 327 -5.23 13.18 -20.76
C THR A 327 -5.83 14.57 -20.64
N GLU A 328 -7.05 14.70 -20.10
CA GLU A 328 -7.79 15.96 -20.05
C GLU A 328 -7.46 16.77 -18.80
N ILE A 329 -7.45 16.11 -17.64
CA ILE A 329 -7.23 16.79 -16.36
C ILE A 329 -5.73 16.96 -16.12
N GLY A 330 -4.93 15.93 -16.39
CA GLY A 330 -3.50 15.86 -16.11
C GLY A 330 -2.70 16.88 -16.89
N GLY A 331 -2.96 17.04 -18.19
CA GLY A 331 -2.30 18.06 -19.02
C GLY A 331 -2.55 19.48 -18.52
N ASN A 332 -3.79 19.80 -18.19
CA ASN A 332 -4.19 21.11 -17.67
C ASN A 332 -3.75 21.34 -16.20
N LEU A 333 -3.66 20.26 -15.41
CA LEU A 333 -3.07 20.29 -14.07
C LEU A 333 -1.57 20.57 -14.13
N ILE A 334 -0.85 19.89 -15.05
CA ILE A 334 0.60 20.06 -15.22
C ILE A 334 0.95 21.50 -15.56
N SER A 335 0.22 22.12 -16.48
CA SER A 335 0.45 23.52 -16.86
C SER A 335 0.07 24.53 -15.77
N SER A 336 -0.84 24.16 -14.85
CA SER A 336 -1.32 25.02 -13.77
C SER A 336 -0.70 24.71 -12.40
N PHE A 337 0.25 23.78 -12.34
CA PHE A 337 0.86 23.33 -11.09
C PHE A 337 1.59 24.46 -10.38
N LYS A 338 1.26 24.58 -9.10
CA LYS A 338 1.99 25.42 -8.16
C LYS A 338 3.01 24.55 -7.44
N ILE A 339 4.14 25.15 -7.07
CA ILE A 339 5.12 24.53 -6.16
C ILE A 339 4.42 24.12 -4.86
N LEU A 340 3.49 24.97 -4.39
CA LEU A 340 2.63 24.73 -3.24
C LEU A 340 1.32 24.04 -3.65
N GLY A 341 0.92 23.02 -2.90
CA GLY A 341 -0.40 22.40 -3.04
C GLY A 341 -1.52 23.30 -2.50
N TYR A 342 -2.77 22.84 -2.64
CA TYR A 342 -3.92 23.55 -2.09
C TYR A 342 -4.10 23.31 -0.60
N SER A 343 -4.17 22.05 -0.18
CA SER A 343 -4.29 21.65 1.22
C SER A 343 -4.37 20.12 1.33
N PRO A 344 -3.98 19.51 2.46
CA PRO A 344 -4.32 18.13 2.78
C PRO A 344 -5.84 17.88 2.90
N ALA A 345 -6.65 18.94 3.06
CA ALA A 345 -8.12 18.85 3.05
C ALA A 345 -8.62 18.45 1.66
N GLN A 346 -8.87 17.14 1.46
CA GLN A 346 -9.09 16.55 0.14
C GLN A 346 -10.25 17.21 -0.63
N GLU A 347 -11.40 17.40 0.02
CA GLU A 347 -12.59 17.98 -0.63
C GLU A 347 -12.35 19.44 -1.02
N PHE A 348 -11.88 20.26 -0.08
CA PHE A 348 -11.51 21.65 -0.33
C PHE A 348 -10.47 21.78 -1.46
N ALA A 349 -9.44 20.93 -1.46
CA ALA A 349 -8.39 20.98 -2.45
C ALA A 349 -8.88 20.54 -3.85
N LEU A 350 -9.74 19.52 -3.92
CA LEU A 350 -10.36 19.09 -5.18
C LEU A 350 -11.32 20.13 -5.72
N GLU A 351 -12.16 20.72 -4.87
CA GLU A 351 -13.09 21.79 -5.25
C GLU A 351 -12.33 22.99 -5.81
N LYS A 352 -11.31 23.47 -5.08
CA LYS A 352 -10.47 24.59 -5.51
C LYS A 352 -9.70 24.28 -6.80
N ALA A 353 -9.26 23.03 -6.99
CA ALA A 353 -8.64 22.60 -8.23
C ALA A 353 -9.65 22.59 -9.39
N ALA A 354 -10.87 22.05 -9.19
CA ALA A 354 -11.91 22.01 -10.21
C ALA A 354 -12.36 23.40 -10.63
N THR A 355 -12.65 24.31 -9.68
CA THR A 355 -13.05 25.69 -10.00
C THR A 355 -12.00 26.38 -10.86
N LYS A 356 -10.71 26.11 -10.61
CA LYS A 356 -9.61 26.71 -11.38
C LYS A 356 -9.42 26.08 -12.76
N LEU A 357 -9.58 24.76 -12.88
CA LEU A 357 -9.33 24.03 -14.12
C LEU A 357 -10.51 24.08 -15.10
N PHE A 358 -11.73 24.12 -14.57
CA PHE A 358 -12.94 23.94 -15.36
C PHE A 358 -13.99 25.04 -15.15
N GLY A 359 -13.68 26.07 -14.35
CA GLY A 359 -14.64 27.13 -14.00
C GLY A 359 -15.73 26.67 -13.03
N SER A 360 -16.67 27.58 -12.73
CA SER A 360 -17.75 27.36 -11.74
C SER A 360 -18.84 26.36 -12.16
N ASN A 361 -18.83 25.92 -13.43
CA ASN A 361 -19.96 25.20 -14.02
C ASN A 361 -19.73 23.69 -14.19
N THR A 362 -18.64 23.12 -13.66
CA THR A 362 -18.43 21.67 -13.74
C THR A 362 -19.21 20.92 -12.65
N PRO A 363 -19.90 19.84 -13.00
CA PRO A 363 -20.54 18.99 -12.00
C PRO A 363 -19.46 18.34 -11.12
N ILE A 364 -19.48 18.71 -9.84
CA ILE A 364 -18.64 18.20 -8.73
C ILE A 364 -18.59 16.66 -8.71
N ASN A 365 -19.59 15.99 -9.27
CA ASN A 365 -19.76 14.54 -9.29
C ASN A 365 -18.63 13.76 -9.98
N ASN A 366 -17.81 14.38 -10.85
CA ASN A 366 -16.68 13.71 -11.51
C ASN A 366 -15.33 13.85 -10.77
N LEU A 367 -15.24 14.72 -9.76
CA LEU A 367 -14.02 14.93 -8.95
C LEU A 367 -13.48 13.69 -8.22
N PRO A 368 -14.32 12.72 -7.78
CA PRO A 368 -13.82 11.51 -7.15
C PRO A 368 -12.89 10.68 -8.05
N ILE A 369 -13.00 10.77 -9.38
CA ILE A 369 -12.15 10.03 -10.32
C ILE A 369 -10.69 10.51 -10.23
N ILE A 370 -10.44 11.76 -9.84
CA ILE A 370 -9.08 12.28 -9.60
C ILE A 370 -8.39 11.51 -8.47
N ASN A 371 -9.15 11.07 -7.46
CA ASN A 371 -8.62 10.26 -6.36
C ASN A 371 -8.17 8.85 -6.81
N ASP A 372 -8.62 8.38 -7.97
CA ASP A 372 -8.21 7.08 -8.51
C ASP A 372 -6.83 7.15 -9.18
N VAL A 373 -6.32 8.36 -9.43
CA VAL A 373 -4.96 8.64 -9.91
C VAL A 373 -4.20 9.38 -8.81
N TYR A 374 -3.75 8.62 -7.79
CA TYR A 374 -3.40 9.21 -6.50
C TYR A 374 -2.21 10.17 -6.54
N TRP A 375 -1.23 10.02 -7.44
CA TRP A 375 -0.13 10.99 -7.56
C TRP A 375 -0.63 12.37 -8.03
N VAL A 376 -1.60 12.42 -8.95
CA VAL A 376 -2.23 13.68 -9.38
C VAL A 376 -2.97 14.30 -8.20
N ALA A 377 -3.75 13.50 -7.48
CA ALA A 377 -4.39 13.94 -6.24
C ALA A 377 -3.36 14.42 -5.19
N PHE A 378 -2.23 13.73 -5.05
CA PHE A 378 -1.16 14.09 -4.12
C PHE A 378 -0.53 15.44 -4.48
N ILE A 379 -0.33 15.72 -5.77
CA ILE A 379 0.16 17.04 -6.23
C ILE A 379 -0.91 18.11 -6.00
N ILE A 380 -2.19 17.83 -6.19
CA ILE A 380 -3.27 18.77 -5.83
C ILE A 380 -3.22 19.10 -4.33
N TYR A 381 -3.07 18.07 -3.48
CA TYR A 381 -3.08 18.23 -2.03
C TYR A 381 -1.83 18.88 -1.47
N TYR A 382 -0.66 18.43 -1.91
CA TYR A 382 0.63 18.75 -1.32
C TYR A 382 1.59 19.44 -2.31
N GLY A 383 1.23 19.67 -3.56
CA GLY A 383 2.09 20.30 -4.55
C GLY A 383 3.31 19.45 -4.95
N ILE A 384 4.11 19.99 -5.86
CA ILE A 384 5.34 19.33 -6.31
C ILE A 384 6.34 19.24 -5.14
N ALA A 385 6.45 20.29 -4.31
CA ALA A 385 7.36 20.28 -3.17
C ALA A 385 7.01 19.17 -2.16
N GLY A 386 5.72 19.00 -1.84
CA GLY A 386 5.27 17.92 -0.96
C GLY A 386 5.51 16.54 -1.55
N LEU A 387 5.28 16.35 -2.85
CA LEU A 387 5.59 15.10 -3.55
C LEU A 387 7.08 14.75 -3.47
N VAL A 388 7.96 15.72 -3.74
CA VAL A 388 9.41 15.55 -3.66
C VAL A 388 9.84 15.20 -2.24
N LEU A 389 9.34 15.90 -1.22
CA LEU A 389 9.63 15.58 0.18
C LEU A 389 9.21 14.14 0.53
N PHE A 390 8.01 13.74 0.12
CA PHE A 390 7.52 12.39 0.34
C PHE A 390 8.39 11.33 -0.37
N TYR A 391 8.81 11.58 -1.61
CA TYR A 391 9.69 10.67 -2.35
C TYR A 391 11.10 10.62 -1.77
N LEU A 392 11.60 11.72 -1.19
CA LEU A 392 12.86 11.71 -0.45
C LEU A 392 12.79 10.84 0.81
N ILE A 393 11.64 10.84 1.52
CA ILE A 393 11.41 9.91 2.63
C ILE A 393 11.49 8.46 2.13
N LEU A 394 10.78 8.14 1.04
CA LEU A 394 10.83 6.81 0.44
C LEU A 394 12.24 6.41 -0.01
N TYR A 395 13.01 7.34 -0.59
CA TYR A 395 14.39 7.12 -1.00
C TYR A 395 15.31 6.82 0.20
N LYS A 396 15.14 7.53 1.32
CA LYS A 396 15.88 7.22 2.56
C LYS A 396 15.52 5.84 3.11
N ILE A 397 14.26 5.42 3.00
CA ILE A 397 13.85 4.06 3.36
C ILE A 397 14.52 3.03 2.46
N PHE A 398 14.47 3.23 1.14
CA PHE A 398 15.10 2.37 0.15
C PHE A 398 16.61 2.18 0.38
N THR A 399 17.34 3.27 0.60
CA THR A 399 18.79 3.21 0.86
C THR A 399 19.13 2.48 2.16
N ALA A 400 18.34 2.71 3.23
CA ALA A 400 18.48 1.95 4.48
C ALA A 400 18.19 0.45 4.28
N SER A 401 17.15 0.12 3.50
CA SER A 401 16.82 -1.26 3.13
C SER A 401 17.95 -1.96 2.36
N LEU A 402 18.54 -1.31 1.35
CA LEU A 402 19.67 -1.90 0.62
C LEU A 402 20.90 -2.09 1.52
N PHE A 403 21.16 -1.16 2.44
CA PHE A 403 22.24 -1.30 3.42
C PHE A 403 22.01 -2.51 4.32
N VAL A 404 20.82 -2.64 4.91
CA VAL A 404 20.48 -3.76 5.80
C VAL A 404 20.52 -5.09 5.06
N PHE A 405 19.98 -5.16 3.84
CA PHE A 405 20.03 -6.38 3.03
C PHE A 405 21.45 -6.88 2.78
N ARG A 406 22.41 -5.97 2.60
CA ARG A 406 23.81 -6.31 2.31
C ARG A 406 24.62 -6.63 3.58
N GLN A 407 24.31 -6.00 4.71
CA GLN A 407 25.15 -6.01 5.91
C GLN A 407 24.58 -6.86 7.05
N SER A 408 23.27 -7.13 7.07
CA SER A 408 22.66 -7.91 8.14
C SER A 408 23.09 -9.38 8.08
N PRO A 409 23.59 -9.96 9.19
CA PRO A 409 23.86 -11.39 9.26
C PRO A 409 22.58 -12.23 9.31
N ASP A 410 21.49 -11.67 9.85
CA ASP A 410 20.22 -12.38 10.03
C ASP A 410 19.46 -12.51 8.70
N PRO A 411 19.03 -13.73 8.29
CA PRO A 411 18.25 -13.94 7.09
C PRO A 411 16.88 -13.26 7.07
N TYR A 412 16.16 -13.15 8.20
CA TYR A 412 14.83 -12.52 8.26
C TYR A 412 14.91 -11.00 8.13
N PHE A 413 15.92 -10.36 8.71
CA PHE A 413 16.17 -8.94 8.45
C PHE A 413 16.56 -8.68 6.99
N ARG A 414 17.40 -9.54 6.39
CA ARG A 414 17.71 -9.46 4.95
C ARG A 414 16.46 -9.63 4.07
N LEU A 415 15.59 -10.56 4.44
CA LEU A 415 14.31 -10.80 3.75
C LEU A 415 13.45 -9.54 3.75
N PHE A 416 13.16 -8.99 4.93
CA PHE A 416 12.33 -7.79 5.05
C PHE A 416 12.99 -6.58 4.39
N ALA A 417 14.31 -6.46 4.47
CA ALA A 417 15.05 -5.39 3.82
C ALA A 417 14.98 -5.46 2.28
N LEU A 418 15.17 -6.64 1.68
CA LEU A 418 15.01 -6.80 0.24
C LEU A 418 13.56 -6.54 -0.19
N ALA A 419 12.59 -7.06 0.56
CA ALA A 419 11.18 -6.83 0.28
C ALA A 419 10.84 -5.34 0.34
N MET A 420 11.31 -4.63 1.38
CA MET A 420 11.11 -3.19 1.54
C MET A 420 11.72 -2.39 0.39
N ALA A 421 12.94 -2.72 -0.04
CA ALA A 421 13.59 -2.05 -1.16
C ALA A 421 12.75 -2.18 -2.45
N VAL A 422 12.22 -3.37 -2.73
CA VAL A 422 11.33 -3.59 -3.87
C VAL A 422 9.99 -2.88 -3.70
N LEU A 423 9.39 -2.95 -2.50
CA LEU A 423 8.11 -2.31 -2.20
C LEU A 423 8.16 -0.79 -2.39
N VAL A 424 9.26 -0.12 -2.04
CA VAL A 424 9.41 1.32 -2.30
C VAL A 424 9.32 1.63 -3.79
N ILE A 425 10.04 0.87 -4.63
CA ILE A 425 10.03 1.09 -6.09
C ILE A 425 8.67 0.78 -6.68
N VAL A 426 8.05 -0.32 -6.24
CA VAL A 426 6.71 -0.76 -6.66
C VAL A 426 5.61 0.21 -6.22
N ALA A 427 5.71 0.81 -5.03
CA ALA A 427 4.69 1.70 -4.51
C ALA A 427 4.50 2.95 -5.38
N ILE A 428 5.53 3.38 -6.13
CA ILE A 428 5.46 4.53 -7.04
C ILE A 428 4.46 4.29 -8.18
N PRO A 429 4.67 3.32 -9.11
CA PRO A 429 3.70 3.03 -10.16
C PRO A 429 2.37 2.52 -9.59
N TYR A 430 2.38 1.84 -8.43
CA TYR A 430 1.14 1.39 -7.82
C TYR A 430 0.28 2.55 -7.32
N SER A 431 0.91 3.64 -6.89
CA SER A 431 0.23 4.90 -6.53
C SER A 431 -0.37 5.64 -7.73
N LEU A 432 -0.04 5.26 -8.96
CA LEU A 432 -0.74 5.75 -10.16
C LEU A 432 -2.13 5.13 -10.29
N ILE A 433 -2.31 3.92 -9.77
CA ILE A 433 -3.51 3.11 -9.96
C ILE A 433 -4.41 3.14 -8.70
N LEU A 434 -3.81 3.20 -7.51
CA LEU A 434 -4.50 3.11 -6.23
C LEU A 434 -3.93 4.07 -5.18
N ARG A 435 -4.74 4.41 -4.18
CA ARG A 435 -4.35 5.24 -3.02
C ARG A 435 -3.56 4.44 -1.98
N THR A 436 -2.42 3.88 -2.37
CA THR A 436 -1.66 2.87 -1.60
C THR A 436 -1.43 3.27 -0.14
N PHE A 437 -0.74 4.38 0.14
CA PHE A 437 -0.41 4.80 1.50
C PHE A 437 -1.61 5.25 2.35
N VAL A 438 -2.73 5.57 1.70
CA VAL A 438 -4.00 5.97 2.33
C VAL A 438 -4.80 4.75 2.76
N PHE A 439 -4.63 3.60 2.11
CA PHE A 439 -5.36 2.38 2.46
C PHE A 439 -4.71 1.64 3.62
N ARG A 440 -5.56 1.14 4.54
CA ARG A 440 -5.12 0.53 5.81
C ARG A 440 -4.25 -0.70 5.61
N SER A 441 -4.71 -1.58 4.72
CA SER A 441 -4.07 -2.86 4.43
C SER A 441 -2.67 -2.71 3.80
N PHE A 442 -2.39 -1.61 3.10
CA PHE A 442 -1.05 -1.35 2.59
C PHE A 442 -0.21 -0.56 3.58
N GLY A 443 -0.73 0.58 4.06
CA GLY A 443 -0.01 1.50 4.93
C GLY A 443 0.49 0.84 6.22
N PHE A 444 -0.34 0.02 6.88
CA PHE A 444 0.05 -0.65 8.14
C PHE A 444 1.29 -1.53 7.94
N TYR A 445 1.26 -2.45 6.98
CA TYR A 445 2.36 -3.39 6.75
C TYR A 445 3.59 -2.71 6.13
N PHE A 446 3.39 -1.72 5.25
CA PHE A 446 4.50 -0.95 4.69
C PHE A 446 5.32 -0.27 5.80
N TRP A 447 4.67 0.49 6.68
CA TRP A 447 5.35 1.20 7.76
C TRP A 447 5.89 0.27 8.84
N MET A 448 5.22 -0.87 9.07
CA MET A 448 5.74 -1.93 9.94
C MET A 448 7.08 -2.50 9.43
N ILE A 449 7.13 -2.91 8.16
CA ILE A 449 8.35 -3.48 7.56
C ILE A 449 9.46 -2.44 7.52
N ALA A 450 9.14 -1.18 7.17
CA ALA A 450 10.10 -0.08 7.22
C ALA A 450 10.67 0.10 8.63
N GLY A 451 9.84 0.01 9.68
CA GLY A 451 10.27 0.11 11.07
C GLY A 451 11.23 -1.02 11.47
N LEU A 452 10.93 -2.26 11.08
CA LEU A 452 11.83 -3.41 11.31
C LEU A 452 13.18 -3.22 10.64
N VAL A 453 13.19 -2.76 9.38
CA VAL A 453 14.44 -2.49 8.65
C VAL A 453 15.24 -1.39 9.35
N PHE A 454 14.60 -0.32 9.82
CA PHE A 454 15.30 0.76 10.51
C PHE A 454 15.84 0.35 11.88
N SER A 455 15.16 -0.56 12.60
CA SER A 455 15.71 -1.15 13.83
C SER A 455 17.08 -1.76 13.58
N GLU A 456 17.21 -2.57 12.52
CA GLU A 456 18.47 -3.23 12.19
C GLU A 456 19.50 -2.27 11.58
N TRP A 457 19.06 -1.34 10.73
CA TRP A 457 19.93 -0.30 10.19
C TRP A 457 20.64 0.49 11.30
N ARG A 458 19.91 0.85 12.35
CA ARG A 458 20.47 1.58 13.50
C ARG A 458 21.47 0.75 14.27
N ARG A 459 21.15 -0.52 14.56
CA ARG A 459 22.06 -1.46 15.25
C ARG A 459 23.39 -1.56 14.50
N LEU A 460 23.33 -1.86 13.20
CA LEU A 460 24.51 -2.00 12.35
C LEU A 460 25.33 -0.70 12.25
N LYS A 461 24.67 0.46 12.15
CA LYS A 461 25.36 1.76 12.13
C LYS A 461 26.04 2.09 13.45
N GLN A 462 25.45 1.71 14.57
CA GLN A 462 26.05 1.89 15.89
C GLN A 462 27.27 0.98 16.04
N GLU A 463 27.18 -0.28 15.63
CA GLU A 463 28.31 -1.22 15.63
C GLU A 463 29.48 -0.72 14.77
N GLN A 464 29.20 -0.23 13.56
CA GLN A 464 30.23 0.37 12.69
C GLN A 464 30.93 1.57 13.33
N ARG A 465 30.19 2.43 14.07
CA ARG A 465 30.76 3.57 14.77
C ARG A 465 31.65 3.17 15.94
N ILE A 466 31.25 2.15 16.70
CA ILE A 466 32.04 1.62 17.82
C ILE A 466 33.36 1.03 17.31
N ILE A 467 33.29 0.24 16.23
CA ILE A 467 34.48 -0.34 15.60
C ILE A 467 35.42 0.77 15.09
N ALA A 468 34.88 1.78 14.41
CA ALA A 468 35.68 2.90 13.91
C ALA A 468 36.33 3.73 15.05
N ALA A 469 35.63 3.93 16.17
CA ALA A 469 36.18 4.63 17.33
C ALA A 469 37.35 3.86 17.97
N ASN A 470 37.22 2.54 18.09
CA ASN A 470 38.28 1.69 18.64
C ASN A 470 39.53 1.62 17.75
N HIS A 471 39.38 1.81 16.44
CA HIS A 471 40.50 1.88 15.51
C HIS A 471 41.24 3.22 15.53
N LEU A 472 40.61 4.30 16.02
CA LEU A 472 41.27 5.61 16.15
C LEU A 472 41.97 5.79 17.50
N SER A 473 41.64 4.96 18.50
CA SER A 473 42.26 4.98 19.83
C SER A 473 43.48 4.08 19.96
N ASN A 474 43.72 3.21 18.97
CA ASN A 474 44.90 2.34 18.86
C ASN A 474 45.83 2.90 17.79
#